data_AF-A0A4Q9H3Y5-F1
#
_entry.id   AF-A0A4Q9H3Y5-F1
#
_cell.length_a   1.000
_cell.length_b   1.000
_cell.length_c   1.000
_cell.angle_alpha   90.00
_cell.angle_beta   90.00
_cell.angle_gamma   90.00
#
_symmetry.space_group_name_H-M   'P 1'
#
loop_
_entity.id
_entity.type
_entity.pdbx_description
1 polymer ?
#
loop_
_entity_poly.entity_id
_entity_poly.type
_entity_poly.pdbx_seq_one_letter_code
_entity_poly.pdbx_strand_id
1 'polypeptide(L)' 'MAQTIDSLKHDTAVELEKVGVILGFLTGLVLAIGLLSEPLASTDLPSWVSIAGVAAIVALCTRGGLAASRLFSRG' A
#
# COMPACT_ATOMS: atom_id res chain seq x y z
N MET A 1 -28.22 -14.53 17.14
CA MET A 1 -26.86 -15.07 17.27
C MET A 1 -26.14 -15.12 15.92
N ALA A 2 -26.74 -15.69 14.87
CA ALA A 2 -26.16 -15.72 13.52
C ALA A 2 -25.80 -14.33 12.96
N GLN A 3 -26.71 -13.34 13.04
CA GLN A 3 -26.45 -11.97 12.57
C GLN A 3 -25.28 -11.27 13.28
N THR A 4 -25.08 -11.55 14.57
CA THR A 4 -23.98 -10.95 15.35
C THR A 4 -22.62 -11.48 14.90
N ILE A 5 -22.56 -12.76 14.53
CA ILE A 5 -21.33 -13.40 14.05
C ILE A 5 -20.98 -12.92 12.64
N ASP A 6 -21.97 -12.72 11.77
CA ASP A 6 -21.74 -12.16 10.43
C ASP A 6 -21.23 -10.71 10.48
N SER A 7 -21.75 -9.87 11.37
CA SER A 7 -21.23 -8.51 11.58
C SER A 7 -19.77 -8.51 12.05
N LEU A 8 -19.42 -9.33 13.05
CA LEU A 8 -18.05 -9.42 13.57
C LEU A 8 -17.05 -9.90 12.51
N LYS A 9 -17.45 -10.86 11.67
CA LYS A 9 -16.62 -11.36 10.57
C LYS A 9 -16.43 -10.29 9.49
N HIS A 10 -17.46 -9.50 9.20
CA HIS A 10 -17.38 -8.41 8.25
C HIS A 10 -16.46 -7.28 8.74
N ASP A 11 -16.58 -6.87 10.00
CA ASP A 11 -15.73 -5.84 10.61
C ASP A 11 -14.25 -6.25 10.58
N THR A 12 -13.96 -7.51 10.90
CA THR A 12 -12.59 -8.05 10.90
C THR A 12 -11.98 -8.06 9.48
N ALA A 13 -12.77 -8.40 8.46
CA ALA A 13 -12.32 -8.39 7.07
C ALA A 13 -11.97 -6.96 6.60
N VAL A 14 -12.79 -5.98 6.96
CA VAL A 14 -12.57 -4.56 6.62
C VAL A 14 -11.32 -4.01 7.34
N GLU A 15 -11.08 -4.41 8.58
CA GLU A 15 -9.87 -4.04 9.32
C GLU A 15 -8.60 -4.62 8.67
N LEU A 16 -8.62 -5.88 8.25
CA LEU A 16 -7.48 -6.52 7.57
C LEU A 16 -7.17 -5.87 6.22
N GLU A 17 -8.18 -5.46 5.45
CA GLU A 17 -7.98 -4.69 4.22
C GLU A 17 -7.34 -3.33 4.51
N LYS A 18 -7.79 -2.61 5.54
CA LYS A 18 -7.18 -1.34 5.96
C LYS A 18 -5.72 -1.51 6.36
N VAL A 19 -5.41 -2.51 7.19
CA VAL A 19 -4.06 -2.74 7.68
C VAL A 19 -3.10 -3.04 6.53
N GLY A 20 -3.49 -3.88 5.57
CA GLY A 20 -2.61 -4.15 4.41
C GLY A 20 -2.43 -2.96 3.48
N VAL A 21 -3.45 -2.11 3.32
CA VAL A 21 -3.31 -0.84 2.58
C VAL A 21 -2.30 0.08 3.26
N ILE A 22 -2.40 0.26 4.58
CA ILE A 22 -1.50 1.10 5.36
C ILE A 22 -0.08 0.55 5.29
N LEU A 23 0.11 -0.76 5.53
CA LEU A 23 1.43 -1.39 5.44
C LEU A 23 2.00 -1.26 4.03
N GLY A 24 1.21 -1.54 2.99
CA GLY A 24 1.65 -1.38 1.59
C GLY A 24 2.03 0.06 1.25
N PHE A 25 1.28 1.05 1.73
CA PHE A 25 1.62 2.46 1.56
C PHE A 25 2.93 2.83 2.25
N LEU A 26 3.10 2.45 3.52
CA LEU A 26 4.30 2.75 4.30
C LEU A 26 5.55 2.09 3.70
N THR A 27 5.46 0.81 3.32
CA THR A 27 6.55 0.12 2.63
C THR A 27 6.86 0.78 1.29
N GLY A 28 5.84 1.16 0.52
CA GLY A 28 6.01 1.88 -0.75
C GLY A 28 6.72 3.22 -0.58
N LEU A 29 6.41 3.98 0.47
CA LEU A 29 7.09 5.25 0.77
C LEU A 29 8.57 5.03 1.09
N VAL A 30 8.91 4.07 1.95
CA VAL A 30 10.31 3.77 2.29
C VAL A 30 11.09 3.34 1.05
N LEU A 31 10.50 2.48 0.21
CA LEU A 31 11.11 2.06 -1.06
C LEU A 31 11.26 3.22 -2.04
N ALA A 32 10.27 4.09 -2.15
CA ALA A 32 10.33 5.26 -3.02
C ALA A 32 11.48 6.19 -2.60
N ILE A 33 11.64 6.44 -1.30
CA ILE A 33 12.75 7.25 -0.78
C ILE A 33 14.08 6.58 -1.15
N GLY A 34 14.27 5.29 -0.87
CA GLY A 34 15.52 4.59 -1.19
C GLY A 34 15.85 4.56 -2.69
N LEU A 35 14.88 4.20 -3.53
CA LEU A 35 15.06 4.03 -4.96
C LEU A 35 15.19 5.35 -5.73
N LEU A 36 14.57 6.42 -5.24
CA LEU A 36 14.55 7.70 -5.93
C LEU A 36 15.62 8.67 -5.41
N SER A 37 16.18 8.48 -4.21
CA SER A 37 17.18 9.40 -3.64
C SER A 37 18.43 9.54 -4.50
N GLU A 38 19.03 8.45 -4.96
CA GLU A 38 20.23 8.47 -5.82
C GLU A 38 19.99 8.99 -7.25
N PRO A 39 18.97 8.50 -7.99
CA PRO A 39 18.73 9.00 -9.35
C PRO A 39 18.23 10.45 -9.36
N LEU A 40 17.48 10.92 -8.35
CA LEU A 40 17.14 12.34 -8.26
C LEU A 40 18.33 13.23 -7.92
N ALA A 41 19.26 12.75 -7.10
CA ALA A 41 20.44 13.52 -6.73
C ALA A 41 21.45 13.63 -7.89
N SER A 42 21.46 12.67 -8.81
CA SER A 42 22.40 12.58 -9.92
C SER A 42 21.86 13.10 -11.25
N THR A 43 20.55 13.32 -11.36
CA THR A 43 19.92 13.76 -12.61
C THR A 43 19.17 15.06 -12.36
N ASP A 44 19.37 16.08 -13.21
CA ASP A 44 18.60 17.33 -13.28
C ASP A 44 17.15 17.09 -13.77
N LEU A 45 16.51 16.06 -13.24
CA LEU A 45 15.18 15.63 -13.62
C LEU A 45 14.14 16.61 -13.05
N PRO A 46 13.14 16.98 -13.86
CA PRO A 46 12.04 17.80 -13.37
C PRO A 46 11.34 17.16 -12.17
N SER A 47 10.97 17.98 -11.18
CA SER A 47 10.34 17.55 -9.94
C SER A 47 9.06 16.72 -10.14
N TRP A 48 8.31 16.97 -11.22
CA TRP A 48 7.12 16.20 -11.56
C TRP A 48 7.41 14.72 -11.84
N VAL A 49 8.59 14.40 -12.39
CA VAL A 49 9.00 13.01 -12.68
C VAL A 49 9.21 12.25 -11.39
N SER A 50 9.83 12.89 -10.40
CA SER A 50 10.02 12.31 -9.07
C SER A 50 8.70 12.07 -8.36
N ILE A 51 7.79 13.05 -8.40
CA ILE A 51 6.44 12.89 -7.84
C ILE A 51 5.71 11.71 -8.49
N ALA A 52 5.78 11.60 -9.81
CA ALA A 52 5.19 10.47 -10.55
C ALA A 52 5.83 9.13 -10.16
N GLY A 53 7.15 9.09 -9.99
CA GLY A 53 7.88 7.90 -9.54
C GLY A 53 7.47 7.47 -8.12
N VAL A 54 7.43 8.39 -7.17
CA VAL A 54 6.97 8.13 -5.81
C VAL A 54 5.53 7.62 -5.84
N ALA A 55 4.65 8.31 -6.55
CA ALA A 55 3.24 7.92 -6.68
C ALA A 55 3.08 6.51 -7.28
N ALA A 56 3.88 6.16 -8.29
CA ALA A 56 3.85 4.85 -8.91
C ALA A 56 4.31 3.74 -7.96
N ILE A 57 5.43 3.93 -7.25
CA ILE A 57 5.95 2.95 -6.29
C ILE A 57 4.96 2.74 -5.15
N VAL A 58 4.45 3.84 -4.58
CA VAL A 58 3.44 3.79 -3.51
C VAL A 58 2.18 3.08 -3.99
N ALA A 59 1.66 3.43 -5.17
CA ALA A 59 0.46 2.81 -5.72
C ALA A 59 0.65 1.30 -5.97
N LEU A 60 1.81 0.86 -6.45
CA LEU A 60 2.12 -0.55 -6.64
C LEU A 60 2.18 -1.31 -5.32
N CYS A 61 2.88 -0.78 -4.32
CA CYS A 61 2.96 -1.41 -3.01
C CYS A 61 1.62 -1.42 -2.28
N THR A 62 0.83 -0.34 -2.35
CA THR A 62 -0.53 -0.30 -1.80
C THR A 62 -1.45 -1.29 -2.51
N ARG A 63 -1.39 -1.42 -3.83
CA ARG A 63 -2.14 -2.47 -4.56
C ARG A 63 -1.71 -3.88 -4.14
N GLY A 64 -0.41 -4.09 -3.92
CA GLY A 64 0.13 -5.35 -3.39
C GLY A 64 -0.38 -5.67 -1.98
N GLY A 65 -0.35 -4.69 -1.08
CA GLY A 65 -0.88 -4.82 0.27
C GLY A 65 -2.39 -5.11 0.29
N LEU A 66 -3.15 -4.45 -0.58
CA LEU A 66 -4.59 -4.68 -0.73
C LEU A 66 -4.89 -6.07 -1.33
N ALA A 67 -4.08 -6.54 -2.30
CA ALA A 67 -4.20 -7.89 -2.83
C ALA A 67 -3.84 -8.97 -1.80
N ALA A 68 -2.81 -8.74 -0.98
CA ALA A 68 -2.40 -9.63 0.10
C ALA A 68 -3.51 -9.72 1.17
N SER A 69 -4.06 -8.60 1.62
CA SER A 69 -5.18 -8.59 2.58
C SER A 69 -6.42 -9.32 2.05
N ARG A 70 -6.74 -9.18 0.77
CA ARG A 70 -7.84 -9.93 0.14
C ARG A 70 -7.59 -11.43 0.08
N LEU A 71 -6.33 -11.86 -0.01
CA LEU A 71 -5.97 -13.26 0.06
C LEU A 71 -6.18 -13.80 1.49
N PHE A 72 -5.71 -13.05 2.49
CA PHE A 72 -5.86 -13.41 3.91
C PHE A 72 -7.32 -13.35 4.40
N SER A 73 -8.13 -12.43 3.88
CA SER A 73 -9.57 -12.34 4.22
C SER A 73 -10.42 -13.47 3.61
N ARG A 74 -9.89 -14.21 2.63
CA ARG A 74 -10.56 -15.36 1.98
C ARG A 74 -10.16 -16.71 2.58
N GLY A 75 -9.10 -16.74 3.40
CA GLY A 75 -8.59 -17.95 4.07
C GLY A 75 -9.33 -18.30 5.33
#